data_AF-A0A9P9CU37-F1
#
_entry.id   AF-A0A9P9CU37-F1
#
_cell.length_a   1.000
_cell.length_b   1.000
_cell.length_c   1.000
_cell.angle_alpha   90.00
_cell.angle_beta   90.00
_cell.angle_gamma   90.00
#
_symmetry.space_group_name_H-M   'P 1'
#
loop_
_entity.id
_entity.type
_entity.pdbx_description
1 polymer ?
#
loop_
_entity_poly.entity_id
_entity_poly.type
_entity_poly.pdbx_seq_one_letter_code
_entity_poly.pdbx_strand_id
1 'polypeptide(L)'
;MKLVYHQIEDDSHTQSSSSVQAAALVSAAFGQGSQWATPKSALVTDVQPCRWDPAQDTADVLDWGEEEPAKPMTRARSRRVSSPPRAPTHSRRAFKPSESRLNKQVPLASDVARSSKRRRVDKVSVYNIISEPHQHFTPTTAREVPADLQALPKFSVKRYLVDSGQSAMDIRHKRVAWIIPLQGRPMDPYPVDCTAGEIVPDATPLTQQLTILWRRNYLLEFWQFLAVLRKKELFGALGFTLDSRQGFEFIKLFHSEFISLQLRSALDSWRNEKEPKVSGIKPYRPLKGAILLLVDEANKGLLLA
;
A
#
# COMPACT_ATOMS: atom_id res chain seq x y z
N MET A 1 -9.10 -32.45 17.27
CA MET A 1 -8.74 -31.21 18.00
C MET A 1 -9.88 -30.20 17.83
N LYS A 2 -10.64 -29.91 18.89
CA LYS A 2 -11.66 -28.86 18.89
C LYS A 2 -10.97 -27.53 19.22
N LEU A 3 -10.91 -26.60 18.27
CA LEU A 3 -10.51 -25.22 18.54
C LEU A 3 -11.68 -24.51 19.21
N VAL A 4 -11.54 -24.22 20.50
CA VAL A 4 -12.44 -23.36 21.26
C VAL A 4 -12.09 -21.92 20.90
N TYR A 5 -12.99 -21.22 20.22
CA TYR A 5 -12.87 -19.78 20.02
C TYR A 5 -13.28 -19.08 21.31
N HIS A 6 -12.31 -18.48 22.01
CA HIS A 6 -12.61 -17.49 23.03
C HIS A 6 -13.08 -16.21 22.33
N GLN A 7 -14.34 -15.87 22.59
CA GLN A 7 -14.94 -14.61 22.23
C GLN A 7 -14.26 -13.53 23.09
N ILE A 8 -13.44 -12.68 22.46
CA ILE A 8 -12.83 -11.53 23.12
C ILE A 8 -13.91 -10.45 23.16
N GLU A 9 -14.39 -10.14 24.36
CA GLU A 9 -15.22 -8.96 24.61
C GLU A 9 -14.32 -7.72 24.53
N ASP A 10 -14.65 -6.83 23.59
CA ASP A 10 -13.96 -5.55 23.37
C ASP A 10 -14.33 -4.56 24.50
N ASP A 11 -13.44 -4.44 25.49
CA ASP A 11 -13.43 -3.33 26.45
C ASP A 11 -13.08 -2.02 25.73
N SER A 12 -14.12 -1.37 25.22
CA SER A 12 -14.05 -0.14 24.43
C SER A 12 -14.26 1.11 25.28
N HIS A 13 -13.37 1.37 26.25
CA HIS A 13 -13.26 2.71 26.84
C HIS A 13 -11.79 3.09 27.08
N THR A 14 -11.40 4.27 26.59
CA THR A 14 -10.09 4.98 26.71
C THR A 14 -8.97 4.71 25.67
N GLN A 15 -9.22 4.95 24.37
CA GLN A 15 -8.14 5.06 23.35
C GLN A 15 -8.23 6.29 22.42
N SER A 16 -8.90 7.38 22.80
CA SER A 16 -9.13 8.51 21.88
C SER A 16 -7.94 9.45 21.67
N SER A 17 -6.92 9.48 22.54
CA SER A 17 -5.89 10.53 22.47
C SER A 17 -4.63 10.19 21.65
N SER A 18 -4.20 8.92 21.60
CA SER A 18 -2.94 8.56 20.93
C SER A 18 -3.08 8.45 19.40
N SER A 19 -4.23 7.98 18.91
CA SER A 19 -4.49 7.86 17.46
C SER A 19 -4.57 9.22 16.75
N VAL A 20 -4.94 10.28 17.47
CA VAL A 20 -5.00 11.65 16.94
C VAL A 20 -3.59 12.19 16.71
N GLN A 21 -2.63 11.90 17.58
CA GLN A 21 -1.23 12.35 17.43
C GLN A 21 -0.53 11.64 16.26
N ALA A 22 -0.73 10.33 16.07
CA ALA A 22 -0.18 9.62 14.92
C ALA A 22 -0.74 10.16 13.61
N ALA A 23 -2.07 10.32 13.54
CA ALA A 23 -2.71 10.93 12.39
C ALA A 23 -2.32 12.40 12.20
N ALA A 24 -2.00 13.15 13.28
CA ALA A 24 -1.55 14.52 13.20
C ALA A 24 -0.07 14.63 12.80
N LEU A 25 0.82 13.73 13.22
CA LEU A 25 2.21 13.70 12.75
C LEU A 25 2.28 13.30 11.28
N VAL A 26 1.47 12.31 10.89
CA VAL A 26 1.22 11.99 9.49
C VAL A 26 0.64 13.25 8.82
N SER A 27 -0.56 13.71 9.15
CA SER A 27 -1.17 14.89 8.51
C SER A 27 -0.33 16.18 8.59
N ALA A 28 0.54 16.38 9.57
CA ALA A 28 1.46 17.53 9.67
C ALA A 28 2.66 17.34 8.75
N ALA A 29 3.24 16.14 8.70
CA ALA A 29 4.20 15.80 7.65
C ALA A 29 3.57 15.98 6.27
N PHE A 30 2.26 15.69 6.12
CA PHE A 30 1.50 15.72 4.87
C PHE A 30 0.70 17.03 4.62
N GLY A 31 0.84 18.04 5.50
CA GLY A 31 0.05 19.26 5.51
C GLY A 31 0.28 20.15 4.29
N GLN A 32 -0.83 20.68 3.77
CA GLN A 32 -0.97 21.37 2.48
C GLN A 32 -0.02 22.57 2.29
N GLY A 33 0.62 22.63 1.12
CA GLY A 33 1.10 23.87 0.50
C GLY A 33 2.12 24.70 1.29
N SER A 34 3.40 24.30 1.28
CA SER A 34 4.50 25.25 1.51
C SER A 34 5.03 25.75 0.17
N GLN A 35 4.64 26.98 -0.17
CA GLN A 35 5.53 27.88 -0.90
C GLN A 35 6.79 28.04 -0.06
N TRP A 36 7.95 27.92 -0.69
CA TRP A 36 9.26 28.05 -0.06
C TRP A 36 9.44 29.46 0.49
N ALA A 37 9.34 29.64 1.80
CA ALA A 37 9.95 30.76 2.51
C ALA A 37 11.25 30.25 3.13
N THR A 38 12.38 30.79 2.65
CA THR A 38 13.71 30.59 3.23
C THR A 38 13.78 31.25 4.62
N PRO A 39 14.17 30.53 5.68
CA PRO A 39 14.54 31.19 6.92
C PRO A 39 15.97 31.72 6.83
N LYS A 40 16.10 33.03 7.10
CA LYS A 40 17.36 33.73 7.34
C LYS A 40 18.10 33.11 8.53
N SER A 41 19.43 33.07 8.41
CA SER A 41 20.39 32.74 9.45
C SER A 41 20.07 33.43 10.78
N ALA A 42 20.04 32.64 11.85
CA ALA A 42 20.25 33.11 13.21
C ALA A 42 21.44 32.32 13.80
N LEU A 43 22.49 33.08 14.08
CA LEU A 43 23.66 32.70 14.86
C LEU A 43 23.22 32.20 16.24
N VAL A 44 23.56 30.98 16.61
CA VAL A 44 23.63 30.56 18.03
C VAL A 44 24.85 29.66 18.24
N THR A 45 25.48 29.97 19.36
CA THR A 45 26.77 29.64 19.95
C THR A 45 27.13 28.16 20.09
N ASP A 46 28.41 27.92 19.78
CA ASP A 46 29.37 26.98 20.37
C ASP A 46 28.86 26.06 21.49
N VAL A 47 28.79 24.77 21.16
CA VAL A 47 28.96 23.66 22.10
C VAL A 47 29.95 22.69 21.46
N GLN A 48 31.13 22.57 22.08
CA GLN A 48 32.18 21.63 21.70
C GLN A 48 31.67 20.18 21.63
N PRO A 49 31.88 19.46 20.51
CA PRO A 49 31.73 18.02 20.50
C PRO A 49 33.03 17.32 20.92
N CYS A 50 32.87 16.21 21.62
CA CYS A 50 33.92 15.30 22.06
C CYS A 50 34.85 14.91 20.90
N ARG A 51 36.12 15.19 21.11
CA ARG A 51 37.27 14.81 20.28
C ARG A 51 37.39 13.28 20.23
N TRP A 52 37.10 12.70 19.06
CA TRP A 52 37.55 11.37 18.67
C TRP A 52 38.73 11.56 17.73
N ASP A 53 39.91 11.11 18.14
CA ASP A 53 41.10 11.00 17.29
C ASP A 53 41.13 9.61 16.64
N PRO A 54 41.10 9.50 15.30
CA PRO A 54 41.55 8.31 14.60
C PRO A 54 42.89 8.64 13.93
N ALA A 55 43.99 8.28 14.58
CA ALA A 55 45.27 8.18 13.91
C ALA A 55 45.48 6.74 13.44
N GLN A 56 45.86 6.62 12.17
CA GLN A 56 46.46 5.46 11.49
C GLN A 56 45.50 4.36 11.02
N ASP A 57 45.05 4.49 9.76
CA ASP A 57 45.64 3.63 8.73
C ASP A 57 45.59 4.30 7.36
N THR A 58 46.77 4.52 6.82
CA THR A 58 47.04 5.03 5.47
C THR A 58 47.21 3.85 4.52
N ALA A 59 46.64 3.99 3.33
CA ALA A 59 46.98 3.35 2.05
C ALA A 59 45.82 2.55 1.44
N ASP A 60 45.05 3.21 0.59
CA ASP A 60 44.92 2.81 -0.81
C ASP A 60 44.19 3.93 -1.58
N VAL A 61 45.00 4.78 -2.19
CA VAL A 61 44.57 5.82 -3.13
C VAL A 61 44.22 5.13 -4.44
N LEU A 62 42.94 4.80 -4.61
CA LEU A 62 42.37 4.46 -5.91
C LEU A 62 42.01 5.76 -6.63
N ASP A 63 42.91 6.12 -7.55
CA ASP A 63 42.81 7.15 -8.57
C ASP A 63 41.59 6.89 -9.48
N TRP A 64 40.50 7.61 -9.24
CA TRP A 64 39.33 7.62 -10.11
C TRP A 64 39.49 8.77 -11.10
N GLY A 65 39.97 8.42 -12.31
CA GLY A 65 40.14 9.33 -13.42
C GLY A 65 38.91 10.20 -13.68
N GLU A 66 39.17 11.50 -13.84
CA GLU A 66 38.25 12.50 -14.32
C GLU A 66 37.81 12.17 -15.76
N GLU A 67 36.60 11.65 -15.94
CA GLU A 67 35.92 11.67 -17.24
C GLU A 67 35.04 12.93 -17.34
N GLU A 68 35.39 13.78 -18.30
CA GLU A 68 34.72 15.03 -18.59
C GLU A 68 33.23 14.86 -19.00
N PRO A 69 32.36 15.84 -18.68
CA PRO A 69 30.96 15.81 -19.09
C PRO A 69 30.80 16.09 -20.59
N ALA A 70 30.28 15.10 -21.32
CA ALA A 70 29.85 15.26 -22.71
C ALA A 70 28.76 16.33 -22.86
N LYS A 71 28.99 17.25 -23.81
CA LYS A 71 28.15 18.40 -24.16
C LYS A 71 26.74 18.00 -24.63
N PRO A 72 25.71 18.83 -24.36
CA PRO A 72 24.35 18.58 -24.83
C PRO A 72 24.21 18.84 -26.33
N MET A 73 23.78 17.83 -27.06
CA MET A 73 23.48 17.91 -28.49
C MET A 73 22.05 18.43 -28.70
N THR A 74 21.93 19.74 -28.94
CA THR A 74 20.70 20.38 -29.42
C THR A 74 20.35 19.89 -30.82
N ARG A 75 19.16 19.32 -31.00
CA ARG A 75 18.58 19.13 -32.33
C ARG A 75 17.13 19.59 -32.36
N ALA A 76 16.94 20.75 -32.99
CA ALA A 76 15.68 21.24 -33.50
C ALA A 76 15.31 20.51 -34.79
N ARG A 77 14.05 20.10 -34.97
CA ARG A 77 13.20 20.46 -36.11
C ARG A 77 11.87 19.67 -36.13
N SER A 78 10.80 20.46 -35.97
CA SER A 78 9.65 20.56 -36.88
C SER A 78 9.38 19.42 -37.85
N ARG A 79 8.18 18.83 -37.73
CA ARG A 79 7.30 18.59 -38.89
C ARG A 79 5.83 18.50 -38.47
N ARG A 80 5.09 19.57 -38.77
CA ARG A 80 3.64 19.53 -39.01
C ARG A 80 3.39 18.60 -40.20
N VAL A 81 2.47 17.66 -40.06
CA VAL A 81 1.77 17.07 -41.21
C VAL A 81 0.28 17.12 -40.92
N SER A 82 -0.39 17.71 -41.89
CA SER A 82 -1.80 17.97 -42.09
C SER A 82 -2.66 16.70 -42.20
N SER A 83 -3.87 16.79 -41.64
CA SER A 83 -5.11 16.02 -41.91
C SER A 83 -5.63 16.26 -43.35
N PRO A 84 -6.80 15.73 -43.82
CA PRO A 84 -7.61 14.50 -43.55
C PRO A 84 -7.95 13.76 -44.91
N PRO A 85 -8.95 12.81 -45.06
CA PRO A 85 -10.41 13.10 -45.08
C PRO A 85 -11.35 11.97 -44.56
N ARG A 86 -12.65 12.31 -44.55
CA ARG A 86 -13.88 11.60 -44.11
C ARG A 86 -14.37 10.46 -45.04
N ALA A 87 -15.14 9.53 -44.41
CA ALA A 87 -16.35 8.78 -44.87
C ALA A 87 -16.20 7.72 -46.00
N PRO A 88 -16.96 6.59 -46.02
CA PRO A 88 -18.45 6.46 -46.06
C PRO A 88 -19.05 5.43 -45.05
N THR A 89 -20.23 5.63 -44.45
CA THR A 89 -21.61 5.26 -44.89
C THR A 89 -21.88 3.81 -45.35
N HIS A 90 -22.93 3.22 -44.75
CA HIS A 90 -23.73 2.05 -45.12
C HIS A 90 -23.21 0.62 -44.83
N SER A 91 -23.86 -0.05 -43.87
CA SER A 91 -24.57 -1.31 -44.19
C SER A 91 -25.63 -1.64 -43.14
N ARG A 92 -26.88 -1.37 -43.50
CA ARG A 92 -28.07 -1.98 -42.91
C ARG A 92 -27.98 -3.49 -43.16
N ARG A 93 -27.89 -4.32 -42.11
CA ARG A 93 -28.30 -5.73 -42.23
C ARG A 93 -29.69 -5.88 -41.64
N ALA A 94 -30.57 -6.31 -42.54
CA ALA A 94 -31.99 -6.52 -42.36
C ALA A 94 -32.27 -7.60 -41.31
N PHE A 95 -33.37 -7.34 -40.60
CA PHE A 95 -34.18 -8.34 -39.90
C PHE A 95 -34.47 -9.55 -40.80
N LYS A 96 -34.30 -10.74 -40.25
CA LYS A 96 -35.07 -11.93 -40.66
C LYS A 96 -35.90 -12.37 -39.46
N PRO A 97 -37.24 -12.27 -39.50
CA PRO A 97 -38.09 -13.00 -38.58
C PRO A 97 -38.23 -14.42 -39.11
N SER A 98 -37.58 -15.39 -38.47
CA SER A 98 -37.95 -16.80 -38.67
C SER A 98 -38.97 -17.18 -37.61
N GLU A 99 -40.23 -16.95 -37.94
CA GLU A 99 -41.33 -17.73 -37.40
C GLU A 99 -41.10 -19.20 -37.77
N SER A 100 -40.81 -20.02 -36.78
CA SER A 100 -41.04 -21.45 -36.92
C SER A 100 -41.47 -22.05 -35.59
N ARG A 101 -42.78 -22.26 -35.54
CA ARG A 101 -43.44 -23.45 -35.02
C ARG A 101 -43.37 -23.66 -33.51
N LEU A 102 -44.52 -23.35 -32.89
CA LEU A 102 -45.35 -24.33 -32.20
C LEU A 102 -44.61 -25.64 -31.87
N ASN A 103 -44.11 -25.73 -30.65
CA ASN A 103 -44.16 -26.98 -29.93
C ASN A 103 -44.53 -26.68 -28.47
N LYS A 104 -45.84 -26.62 -28.25
CA LYS A 104 -46.47 -26.46 -26.95
C LYS A 104 -46.53 -27.85 -26.29
N GLN A 105 -45.37 -28.38 -25.91
CA GLN A 105 -45.33 -29.44 -24.92
C GLN A 105 -45.19 -28.78 -23.56
N VAL A 106 -46.22 -28.91 -22.74
CA VAL A 106 -46.25 -28.54 -21.33
C VAL A 106 -45.30 -29.48 -20.60
N PRO A 107 -44.13 -29.02 -20.10
CA PRO A 107 -43.33 -29.82 -19.20
C PRO A 107 -43.96 -29.68 -17.82
N LEU A 108 -44.37 -30.82 -17.29
CA LEU A 108 -44.77 -31.03 -15.92
C LEU A 108 -43.78 -30.33 -14.96
N ALA A 109 -44.33 -29.65 -13.96
CA ALA A 109 -43.62 -28.95 -12.89
C ALA A 109 -42.45 -29.80 -12.35
N SER A 110 -41.25 -29.49 -12.83
CA SER A 110 -40.00 -29.99 -12.32
C SER A 110 -39.15 -28.75 -12.06
N ASP A 111 -38.57 -28.67 -10.87
CA ASP A 111 -37.79 -27.56 -10.35
C ASP A 111 -36.70 -27.11 -11.32
N VAL A 112 -37.04 -26.21 -12.24
CA VAL A 112 -36.07 -25.54 -13.10
C VAL A 112 -35.34 -24.54 -12.22
N ALA A 113 -34.27 -25.04 -11.58
CA ALA A 113 -33.24 -24.26 -10.94
C ALA A 113 -32.86 -23.11 -11.89
N ARG A 114 -33.40 -21.92 -11.61
CA ARG A 114 -33.11 -20.71 -12.36
C ARG A 114 -31.60 -20.54 -12.31
N SER A 115 -30.94 -20.77 -13.44
CA SER A 115 -29.51 -20.55 -13.57
C SER A 115 -29.25 -19.08 -13.28
N SER A 116 -28.83 -18.80 -12.05
CA SER A 116 -28.45 -17.46 -11.62
C SER A 116 -27.39 -17.00 -12.61
N LYS A 117 -27.72 -15.99 -13.43
CA LYS A 117 -26.78 -15.34 -14.35
C LYS A 117 -25.60 -14.91 -13.51
N ARG A 118 -24.49 -15.66 -13.61
CA ARG A 118 -23.22 -15.32 -12.96
C ARG A 118 -22.89 -13.88 -13.37
N ARG A 119 -22.84 -13.00 -12.39
CA ARG A 119 -22.44 -11.60 -12.57
C ARG A 119 -21.06 -11.63 -13.23
N ARG A 120 -20.92 -11.00 -14.40
CA ARG A 120 -19.60 -10.81 -15.01
C ARG A 120 -18.80 -9.94 -14.05
N VAL A 121 -17.83 -10.54 -13.38
CA VAL A 121 -16.86 -9.82 -12.56
C VAL A 121 -15.79 -9.34 -13.54
N ASP A 122 -15.77 -8.04 -13.82
CA ASP A 122 -14.68 -7.43 -14.57
C ASP A 122 -13.41 -7.58 -13.74
N LYS A 123 -12.58 -8.57 -14.08
CA LYS A 123 -11.27 -8.79 -13.46
C LYS A 123 -10.29 -7.78 -14.04
N VAL A 124 -10.37 -6.54 -13.58
CA VAL A 124 -9.35 -5.54 -13.84
C VAL A 124 -8.16 -5.87 -12.94
N SER A 125 -7.02 -6.20 -13.54
CA SER A 125 -5.78 -6.42 -12.78
C SER A 125 -5.35 -5.14 -12.05
N VAL A 126 -4.85 -5.27 -10.81
CA VAL A 126 -4.32 -4.15 -10.03
C VAL A 126 -3.21 -3.40 -10.75
N TYR A 127 -2.41 -4.09 -11.57
CA TYR A 127 -1.32 -3.47 -12.35
C TYR A 127 -1.83 -2.38 -13.30
N ASN A 128 -3.10 -2.46 -13.75
CA ASN A 128 -3.73 -1.43 -14.59
C ASN A 128 -4.35 -0.29 -13.77
N ILE A 129 -4.50 -0.48 -12.46
CA ILE A 129 -5.04 0.53 -11.54
C ILE A 129 -3.90 1.41 -11.02
N ILE A 130 -2.80 0.81 -10.57
CA ILE A 130 -1.66 1.50 -9.99
C ILE A 130 -0.71 1.96 -11.09
N SER A 131 -0.36 3.24 -11.08
CA SER A 131 0.60 3.81 -12.04
C SER A 131 2.02 3.30 -11.80
N GLU A 132 2.77 3.12 -12.88
CA GLU A 132 4.19 2.81 -12.81
C GLU A 132 5.01 3.94 -12.15
N PRO A 133 6.15 3.62 -11.50
CA PRO A 133 6.72 2.28 -11.34
C PRO A 133 6.01 1.46 -10.24
N HIS A 134 5.86 0.15 -10.45
CA HIS A 134 5.29 -0.77 -9.45
C HIS A 134 6.28 -1.21 -8.36
N GLN A 135 7.53 -0.75 -8.47
CA GLN A 135 8.61 -1.08 -7.54
C GLN A 135 9.34 0.20 -7.14
N HIS A 136 9.43 0.41 -5.83
CA HIS A 136 10.17 1.50 -5.21
C HIS A 136 11.21 0.91 -4.27
N PHE A 137 12.46 0.85 -4.73
CA PHE A 137 13.55 0.28 -3.93
C PHE A 137 13.89 1.15 -2.71
N THR A 138 14.37 0.50 -1.66
CA THR A 138 14.87 1.17 -0.47
C THR A 138 16.08 2.06 -0.85
N PRO A 139 16.14 3.34 -0.43
CA PRO A 139 17.31 4.18 -0.66
C PRO A 139 18.56 3.58 -0.01
N THR A 140 19.73 3.71 -0.66
CA THR A 140 21.01 3.21 -0.14
C THR A 140 21.45 3.94 1.13
N THR A 141 21.16 5.25 1.20
CA THR A 141 21.48 6.10 2.34
C THR A 141 20.30 6.08 3.32
N ALA A 142 20.35 5.17 4.30
CA ALA A 142 19.38 5.17 5.38
C ALA A 142 19.64 6.37 6.31
N ARG A 143 18.76 7.36 6.30
CA ARG A 143 18.74 8.38 7.36
C ARG A 143 18.29 7.75 8.67
N GLU A 144 18.88 8.19 9.78
CA GLU A 144 18.42 7.79 11.11
C GLU A 144 16.95 8.15 11.30
N VAL A 145 16.21 7.25 11.96
CA VAL A 145 14.78 7.42 12.22
C VAL A 145 14.61 8.65 13.12
N PRO A 146 13.82 9.66 12.71
CA PRO A 146 13.56 10.83 13.53
C PRO A 146 13.05 10.46 14.93
N ALA A 147 13.54 11.13 15.97
CA ALA A 147 13.13 10.88 17.36
C ALA A 147 11.61 10.98 17.55
N ASP A 148 10.96 11.88 16.81
CA ASP A 148 9.50 12.09 16.84
C ASP A 148 8.69 10.83 16.51
N LEU A 149 9.26 9.89 15.74
CA LEU A 149 8.58 8.63 15.45
C LEU A 149 8.56 7.66 16.62
N GLN A 150 9.45 7.84 17.60
CA GLN A 150 9.39 7.06 18.83
C GLN A 150 8.15 7.42 19.66
N ALA A 151 7.57 8.60 19.45
CA ALA A 151 6.32 9.01 20.07
C ALA A 151 5.08 8.34 19.44
N LEU A 152 5.21 7.71 18.26
CA LEU A 152 4.09 6.97 17.68
C LEU A 152 3.78 5.74 18.56
N PRO A 153 2.50 5.51 18.91
CA PRO A 153 2.12 4.31 19.64
C PRO A 153 2.49 3.09 18.79
N LYS A 154 3.10 2.09 19.42
CA LYS A 154 3.36 0.81 18.76
C LYS A 154 2.04 0.05 18.64
N PHE A 155 1.76 -0.47 17.46
CA PHE A 155 0.58 -1.30 17.24
C PHE A 155 0.67 -2.60 18.06
N SER A 156 -0.46 -3.07 18.58
CA SER A 156 -0.53 -4.31 19.36
C SER A 156 -0.40 -5.53 18.46
N VAL A 157 0.55 -6.42 18.77
CA VAL A 157 0.71 -7.69 18.07
C VAL A 157 -0.43 -8.63 18.47
N LYS A 158 -1.13 -9.20 17.48
CA LYS A 158 -2.19 -10.19 17.73
C LYS A 158 -1.63 -11.58 17.98
N ARG A 159 -0.63 -11.98 17.19
CA ARG A 159 -0.07 -13.34 17.25
C ARG A 159 1.33 -13.42 16.65
N TYR A 160 2.24 -14.14 17.30
CA TYR A 160 3.50 -14.57 16.69
C TYR A 160 3.31 -15.91 15.96
N LEU A 161 3.87 -16.03 14.76
CA LEU A 161 3.71 -17.22 13.91
C LEU A 161 4.86 -18.20 14.04
N VAL A 162 6.02 -17.70 14.45
CA VAL A 162 7.21 -18.50 14.73
C VAL A 162 7.54 -18.29 16.20
N ASP A 163 7.89 -19.35 16.92
CA ASP A 163 8.22 -19.29 18.35
C ASP A 163 9.42 -18.36 18.62
N SER A 164 10.36 -18.30 17.68
CA SER A 164 11.46 -17.35 17.68
C SER A 164 11.10 -16.00 17.08
N GLY A 165 9.84 -15.72 16.73
CA GLY A 165 9.42 -14.51 16.01
C GLY A 165 9.86 -13.22 16.70
N GLN A 166 9.78 -13.17 18.03
CA GLN A 166 10.28 -12.03 18.80
C GLN A 166 11.81 -11.89 18.68
N SER A 167 12.55 -12.98 18.88
CA SER A 167 14.02 -13.00 18.74
C SER A 167 14.46 -12.75 17.29
N ALA A 168 13.66 -13.17 16.32
CA ALA A 168 13.88 -12.97 14.89
C ALA A 168 13.65 -11.52 14.47
N MET A 169 12.94 -10.72 15.28
CA MET A 169 12.85 -9.27 15.15
C MET A 169 13.95 -8.53 15.94
N ASP A 170 14.77 -9.23 16.73
CA ASP A 170 15.85 -8.60 17.54
C ASP A 170 17.21 -8.63 16.80
N ILE A 171 17.26 -9.26 15.63
CA ILE A 171 18.47 -9.32 14.80
C ILE A 171 18.65 -7.97 14.14
N ARG A 172 19.67 -7.21 14.57
CA ARG A 172 20.00 -5.91 13.97
C ARG A 172 20.15 -6.01 12.46
N HIS A 173 19.53 -5.07 11.75
CA HIS A 173 19.61 -4.88 10.30
C HIS A 173 18.86 -5.91 9.47
N LYS A 174 17.98 -6.71 10.06
CA LYS A 174 17.15 -7.62 9.29
C LYS A 174 16.07 -6.83 8.55
N ARG A 175 15.94 -7.09 7.26
CA ARG A 175 14.85 -6.50 6.49
C ARG A 175 13.60 -7.34 6.69
N VAL A 176 12.50 -6.67 7.03
CA VAL A 176 11.20 -7.29 7.14
C VAL A 176 10.23 -6.58 6.21
N ALA A 177 9.07 -7.19 5.96
CA ALA A 177 8.06 -6.55 5.16
C ALA A 177 6.64 -6.82 5.65
N TRP A 178 5.82 -5.78 5.64
CA TRP A 178 4.37 -5.92 5.76
C TRP A 178 3.78 -6.35 4.43
N ILE A 179 2.89 -7.35 4.47
CA ILE A 179 2.04 -7.76 3.36
C ILE A 179 0.69 -7.07 3.52
N ILE A 180 0.32 -6.28 2.52
CA ILE A 180 -0.95 -5.55 2.45
C ILE A 180 -1.80 -6.15 1.34
N PRO A 181 -2.83 -6.96 1.67
CA PRO A 181 -3.71 -7.62 0.71
C PRO A 181 -4.48 -6.61 -0.13
N LEU A 182 -4.41 -6.74 -1.46
CA LEU A 182 -5.23 -5.95 -2.41
C LEU A 182 -6.37 -6.78 -2.98
N GLN A 183 -6.07 -8.01 -3.40
CA GLN A 183 -7.07 -8.95 -3.89
C GLN A 183 -6.75 -10.36 -3.41
N GLY A 184 -7.74 -11.01 -2.79
CA GLY A 184 -7.61 -12.36 -2.24
C GLY A 184 -7.01 -12.39 -0.84
N ARG A 185 -6.63 -13.59 -0.40
CA ARG A 185 -6.01 -13.85 0.90
C ARG A 185 -4.63 -14.49 0.66
N PRO A 186 -3.63 -14.23 1.52
CA PRO A 186 -2.39 -15.02 1.52
C PRO A 186 -2.73 -16.53 1.59
N MET A 187 -2.23 -17.30 0.62
CA MET A 187 -2.38 -18.76 0.57
C MET A 187 -1.31 -19.46 1.42
N ASP A 188 -1.49 -20.76 1.69
CA ASP A 188 -0.50 -21.62 2.37
C ASP A 188 0.91 -21.41 1.75
N PRO A 189 1.99 -21.17 2.53
CA PRO A 189 2.18 -21.44 3.97
C PRO A 189 1.69 -20.34 4.94
N TYR A 190 0.97 -19.32 4.47
CA TYR A 190 0.58 -18.20 5.33
C TYR A 190 -0.63 -18.53 6.22
N PRO A 191 -0.72 -17.92 7.41
CA PRO A 191 -1.84 -18.15 8.32
C PRO A 191 -3.17 -17.66 7.74
N VAL A 192 -4.22 -18.44 8.01
CA VAL A 192 -5.61 -18.17 7.57
C VAL A 192 -6.18 -16.87 8.15
N ASP A 193 -5.56 -16.36 9.21
CA ASP A 193 -6.04 -15.22 9.99
C ASP A 193 -5.78 -13.84 9.33
N CYS A 194 -5.00 -13.78 8.24
CA CYS A 194 -4.77 -12.52 7.53
C CYS A 194 -6.05 -12.02 6.84
N THR A 195 -6.37 -10.74 7.03
CA THR A 195 -7.56 -10.10 6.45
C THR A 195 -7.45 -10.08 4.93
N ALA A 196 -8.43 -10.62 4.22
CA ALA A 196 -8.41 -10.64 2.75
C ALA A 196 -8.59 -9.23 2.17
N GLY A 197 -8.08 -8.99 0.97
CA GLY A 197 -8.36 -7.79 0.19
C GLY A 197 -9.38 -8.05 -0.93
N GLU A 198 -10.22 -7.07 -1.23
CA GLU A 198 -11.13 -7.10 -2.36
C GLU A 198 -11.24 -5.72 -3.02
N ILE A 199 -11.15 -5.69 -4.35
CA ILE A 199 -11.33 -4.46 -5.12
C ILE A 199 -12.82 -4.33 -5.47
N VAL A 200 -13.44 -3.26 -4.99
CA VAL A 200 -14.86 -3.00 -5.16
C VAL A 200 -15.10 -1.77 -6.04
N PRO A 201 -16.21 -1.74 -6.81
CA PRO A 201 -16.64 -0.53 -7.49
C PRO A 201 -16.84 0.63 -6.51
N ASP A 202 -16.54 1.86 -6.93
CA ASP A 202 -16.60 3.05 -6.06
C ASP A 202 -17.99 3.30 -5.44
N ALA A 203 -19.07 2.89 -6.12
CA ALA A 203 -20.44 3.00 -5.63
C ALA A 203 -20.82 1.96 -4.57
N THR A 204 -19.92 1.02 -4.24
CA THR A 204 -20.23 -0.06 -3.30
C THR A 204 -20.29 0.51 -1.88
N PRO A 205 -21.42 0.31 -1.16
CA PRO A 205 -21.50 0.73 0.23
C PRO A 205 -20.49 -0.06 1.05
N LEU A 206 -19.77 0.63 1.92
CA LEU A 206 -18.77 0.04 2.78
C LEU A 206 -19.49 -0.67 3.92
N THR A 207 -19.62 -2.00 3.81
CA THR A 207 -20.14 -2.84 4.87
C THR A 207 -19.00 -3.19 5.84
N GLN A 208 -19.35 -3.45 7.11
CA GLN A 208 -18.38 -3.87 8.15
C GLN A 208 -17.95 -5.33 7.94
N GLN A 209 -17.31 -5.62 6.81
CA GLN A 209 -16.79 -6.96 6.53
C GLN A 209 -15.37 -7.11 7.06
N LEU A 210 -14.99 -8.36 7.35
CA LEU A 210 -13.63 -8.79 7.71
C LEU A 210 -12.67 -8.78 6.49
N THR A 211 -12.91 -7.90 5.52
CA THR A 211 -12.22 -7.80 4.25
C THR A 211 -11.81 -6.35 4.04
N ILE A 212 -10.58 -6.12 3.58
CA ILE A 212 -10.09 -4.81 3.18
C ILE A 212 -10.73 -4.47 1.83
N LEU A 213 -11.60 -3.46 1.80
CA LEU A 213 -12.29 -3.04 0.59
C LEU A 213 -11.52 -1.91 -0.11
N TRP A 214 -10.94 -2.21 -1.25
CA TRP A 214 -10.21 -1.26 -2.08
C TRP A 214 -11.11 -0.67 -3.15
N ARG A 215 -11.41 0.62 -3.03
CA ARG A 215 -11.91 1.41 -4.15
C ARG A 215 -10.75 1.84 -5.04
N ARG A 216 -11.02 2.09 -6.32
CA ARG A 216 -9.96 2.38 -7.30
C ARG A 216 -9.20 3.65 -6.95
N ASN A 217 -9.93 4.70 -6.61
CA ASN A 217 -9.37 5.98 -6.18
C ASN A 217 -8.59 5.85 -4.86
N TYR A 218 -9.08 5.03 -3.91
CA TYR A 218 -8.45 4.86 -2.61
C TYR A 218 -7.14 4.09 -2.73
N LEU A 219 -7.09 3.08 -3.59
CA LEU A 219 -5.86 2.33 -3.86
C LEU A 219 -4.78 3.22 -4.49
N LEU A 220 -5.16 4.07 -5.44
CA LEU A 220 -4.25 5.05 -6.06
C LEU A 220 -3.68 6.03 -5.03
N GLU A 221 -4.52 6.57 -4.15
CA GLU A 221 -4.09 7.51 -3.12
C GLU A 221 -3.24 6.82 -2.04
N PHE A 222 -3.55 5.57 -1.72
CA PHE A 222 -2.72 4.76 -0.83
C PHE A 222 -1.34 4.53 -1.42
N TRP A 223 -1.24 4.21 -2.71
CA TRP A 223 0.04 4.08 -3.41
C TRP A 223 0.87 5.37 -3.36
N GLN A 224 0.23 6.52 -3.65
CA GLN A 224 0.88 7.83 -3.56
C GLN A 224 1.32 8.15 -2.13
N PHE A 225 0.52 7.79 -1.14
CA PHE A 225 0.88 7.94 0.27
C PHE A 225 2.16 7.16 0.61
N LEU A 226 2.30 5.90 0.17
CA LEU A 226 3.52 5.11 0.36
C LEU A 226 4.73 5.77 -0.33
N ALA A 227 4.54 6.28 -1.55
CA ALA A 227 5.60 6.98 -2.29
C ALA A 227 6.09 8.23 -1.54
N VAL A 228 5.17 8.98 -0.93
CA VAL A 228 5.52 10.17 -0.14
C VAL A 228 6.13 9.80 1.21
N LEU A 229 5.64 8.75 1.89
CA LEU A 229 6.28 8.21 3.11
C LEU A 229 7.75 7.87 2.85
N ARG A 230 8.02 7.19 1.73
CA ARG A 230 9.39 6.87 1.29
C ARG A 230 10.19 8.13 0.99
N LYS A 231 9.65 9.05 0.19
CA LYS A 231 10.37 10.28 -0.20
C LYS A 231 10.74 11.17 0.99
N LYS A 232 9.91 11.17 2.04
CA LYS A 232 10.16 11.93 3.26
C LYS A 232 11.08 11.21 4.25
N GLU A 233 11.43 9.96 3.97
CA GLU A 233 12.29 9.13 4.83
C GLU A 233 11.85 9.12 6.28
N LEU A 234 10.53 9.23 6.54
CA LEU A 234 10.02 9.29 7.90
C LEU A 234 10.46 8.02 8.62
N PHE A 235 10.12 6.87 8.05
CA PHE A 235 10.47 5.56 8.58
C PHE A 235 11.85 5.08 8.11
N GLY A 236 12.79 6.00 7.85
CA GLY A 236 14.11 5.70 7.31
C GLY A 236 14.03 4.98 5.95
N ALA A 237 14.80 3.89 5.83
CA ALA A 237 14.97 3.11 4.62
C ALA A 237 13.72 2.27 4.25
N LEU A 238 12.75 2.92 3.59
CA LEU A 238 11.48 2.32 3.16
C LEU A 238 11.50 1.96 1.67
N GLY A 239 11.05 0.75 1.33
CA GLY A 239 10.81 0.34 -0.07
C GLY A 239 9.50 -0.42 -0.19
N PHE A 240 8.91 -0.50 -1.37
CA PHE A 240 7.70 -1.28 -1.59
C PHE A 240 7.54 -1.76 -3.02
N THR A 241 6.87 -2.88 -3.19
CA THR A 241 6.61 -3.50 -4.50
C THR A 241 5.17 -4.03 -4.57
N LEU A 242 4.54 -3.92 -5.73
CA LEU A 242 3.32 -4.64 -6.06
C LEU A 242 3.69 -6.05 -6.57
N ASP A 243 3.17 -7.08 -5.92
CA ASP A 243 3.42 -8.49 -6.26
C ASP A 243 2.09 -9.25 -6.43
N SER A 244 2.13 -10.33 -7.20
CA SER A 244 1.00 -11.20 -7.47
C SER A 244 1.44 -12.67 -7.46
N ARG A 245 0.79 -13.49 -6.62
CA ARG A 245 1.12 -14.90 -6.48
C ARG A 245 -0.15 -15.73 -6.41
N GLN A 246 -0.32 -16.69 -7.33
CA GLN A 246 -1.42 -17.65 -7.31
C GLN A 246 -2.83 -17.03 -7.17
N GLY A 247 -3.05 -15.85 -7.75
CA GLY A 247 -4.33 -15.12 -7.67
C GLY A 247 -4.51 -14.28 -6.40
N PHE A 248 -3.44 -14.13 -5.60
CA PHE A 248 -3.33 -13.19 -4.49
C PHE A 248 -2.47 -11.99 -4.92
N GLU A 249 -3.06 -10.80 -4.98
CA GLU A 249 -2.38 -9.55 -5.31
C GLU A 249 -2.19 -8.73 -4.02
N PHE A 250 -0.98 -8.21 -3.80
CA PHE A 250 -0.62 -7.53 -2.56
C PHE A 250 0.51 -6.52 -2.75
N ILE A 251 0.60 -5.59 -1.81
CA ILE A 251 1.76 -4.69 -1.68
C ILE A 251 2.68 -5.30 -0.61
N LYS A 252 3.94 -5.47 -0.97
CA LYS A 252 5.01 -5.82 -0.03
C LYS A 252 5.77 -4.55 0.34
N LEU A 253 5.68 -4.15 1.61
CA LEU A 253 6.28 -2.92 2.14
C LEU A 253 7.49 -3.28 3.00
N PHE A 254 8.69 -3.07 2.47
CA PHE A 254 9.96 -3.38 3.12
C PHE A 254 10.43 -2.26 4.03
N HIS A 255 10.90 -2.62 5.23
CA HIS A 255 11.44 -1.70 6.23
C HIS A 255 12.40 -2.42 7.18
N SER A 256 13.03 -1.67 8.08
CA SER A 256 13.80 -2.21 9.20
C SER A 256 12.87 -2.78 10.29
N GLU A 257 13.32 -3.81 11.03
CA GLU A 257 12.55 -4.39 12.14
C GLU A 257 12.09 -3.37 13.20
N PHE A 258 12.93 -2.37 13.51
CA PHE A 258 12.77 -1.51 14.70
C PHE A 258 11.53 -0.59 14.63
N ILE A 259 11.07 -0.36 13.41
CA ILE A 259 9.96 0.53 13.09
C ILE A 259 8.70 -0.24 12.67
N SER A 260 8.71 -1.57 12.71
CA SER A 260 7.63 -2.41 12.18
C SER A 260 6.27 -2.05 12.76
N LEU A 261 6.20 -1.90 14.08
CA LEU A 261 4.95 -1.64 14.79
C LEU A 261 4.51 -0.18 14.70
N GLN A 262 5.45 0.76 14.62
CA GLN A 262 5.15 2.18 14.40
C GLN A 262 4.65 2.41 12.97
N LEU A 263 5.27 1.74 11.99
CA LEU A 263 4.80 1.74 10.62
C LEU A 263 3.41 1.11 10.51
N ARG A 264 3.14 0.00 11.23
CA ARG A 264 1.79 -0.59 11.30
C ARG A 264 0.77 0.41 11.84
N SER A 265 1.10 1.18 12.88
CA SER A 265 0.24 2.25 13.41
C SER A 265 -0.01 3.36 12.38
N ALA A 266 1.02 3.77 11.64
CA ALA A 266 0.87 4.75 10.56
C ALA A 266 -0.05 4.24 9.45
N LEU A 267 0.11 2.96 9.05
CA LEU A 267 -0.79 2.30 8.10
C LEU A 267 -2.23 2.23 8.62
N ASP A 268 -2.45 1.92 9.90
CA ASP A 268 -3.80 1.89 10.51
C ASP A 268 -4.46 3.27 10.56
N SER A 269 -3.64 4.31 10.75
CA SER A 269 -4.09 5.71 10.77
C SER A 269 -4.42 6.27 9.40
N TRP A 270 -3.98 5.61 8.32
CA TRP A 270 -4.21 6.08 6.96
C TRP A 270 -5.71 6.15 6.66
N ARG A 271 -6.10 7.29 6.10
CA ARG A 271 -7.47 7.59 5.69
C ARG A 271 -7.43 8.37 4.39
N ASN A 272 -8.46 8.21 3.58
CA ASN A 272 -8.66 9.06 2.43
C ASN A 272 -9.14 10.45 2.91
N GLU A 273 -8.38 11.52 2.62
CA GLU A 273 -8.78 12.88 3.02
C GLU A 273 -9.85 13.49 2.10
N LYS A 274 -9.99 12.98 0.88
CA LYS A 274 -10.93 13.51 -0.13
C LYS A 274 -12.35 12.98 0.03
N GLU A 275 -12.58 12.03 0.93
CA GLU A 275 -13.94 11.56 1.19
C GLU A 275 -14.76 12.72 1.79
N PRO A 276 -15.88 13.11 1.15
CA PRO A 276 -16.70 14.19 1.66
C PRO A 276 -17.14 13.85 3.08
N LYS A 277 -16.95 14.80 4.00
CA LYS A 277 -17.48 14.71 5.36
C LYS A 277 -19.00 14.81 5.29
N VAL A 278 -19.66 13.74 4.86
CA VAL A 278 -21.11 13.61 4.98
C VAL A 278 -21.39 13.52 6.47
N SER A 279 -22.14 14.51 6.98
CA SER A 279 -22.42 14.68 8.41
C SER A 279 -22.86 13.35 9.05
N GLY A 280 -22.05 12.82 9.96
CA GLY A 280 -22.32 11.59 10.70
C GLY A 280 -21.59 10.33 10.22
N ILE A 281 -21.00 10.33 9.01
CA ILE A 281 -20.23 9.17 8.51
C ILE A 281 -18.76 9.34 8.88
N LYS A 282 -18.20 8.36 9.60
CA LYS A 282 -16.76 8.33 9.91
C LYS A 282 -15.96 8.13 8.62
N PRO A 283 -14.82 8.82 8.44
CA PRO A 283 -13.99 8.65 7.24
C PRO A 283 -13.54 7.20 7.12
N TYR A 284 -13.59 6.68 5.89
CA TYR A 284 -13.20 5.31 5.60
C TYR A 284 -11.69 5.11 5.82
N ARG A 285 -11.36 4.01 6.50
CA ARG A 285 -9.98 3.59 6.79
C ARG A 285 -9.85 2.11 6.42
N PRO A 286 -9.40 1.78 5.20
CA PRO A 286 -9.42 0.39 4.74
C PRO A 286 -8.57 -0.54 5.59
N LEU A 287 -7.46 -0.04 6.15
CA LEU A 287 -6.55 -0.84 6.98
C LEU A 287 -6.91 -0.86 8.46
N LYS A 288 -7.94 -0.11 8.89
CA LYS A 288 -8.28 -0.02 10.30
C LYS A 288 -8.77 -1.36 10.82
N GLY A 289 -8.03 -1.93 11.77
CA GLY A 289 -8.36 -3.23 12.37
C GLY A 289 -8.05 -4.44 11.48
N ALA A 290 -7.50 -4.21 10.28
CA ALA A 290 -7.03 -5.28 9.41
C ALA A 290 -5.88 -6.05 10.09
N ILE A 291 -5.85 -7.36 9.92
CA ILE A 291 -4.76 -8.22 10.38
C ILE A 291 -3.78 -8.35 9.23
N LEU A 292 -2.64 -7.68 9.36
CA LEU A 292 -1.57 -7.73 8.37
C LEU A 292 -0.53 -8.77 8.76
N LEU A 293 0.13 -9.32 7.75
CA LEU A 293 1.21 -10.30 7.93
C LEU A 293 2.56 -9.61 7.82
N LEU A 294 3.38 -9.74 8.86
CA LEU A 294 4.80 -9.38 8.79
C LEU A 294 5.59 -10.61 8.35
N VAL A 295 6.44 -10.45 7.33
CA VAL A 295 7.33 -11.51 6.84
C VAL A 295 8.80 -11.08 6.91
N ASP A 296 9.69 -12.06 6.97
CA ASP A 296 11.12 -11.84 6.80
C ASP A 296 11.53 -11.78 5.31
N GLU A 297 12.84 -11.64 5.07
CA GLU A 297 13.44 -11.61 3.72
C GLU A 297 13.15 -12.89 2.91
N ALA A 298 13.06 -14.04 3.59
CA ALA A 298 12.72 -15.33 3.00
C ALA A 298 11.21 -15.51 2.76
N ASN A 299 10.40 -14.49 3.03
CA ASN A 299 8.93 -14.54 3.03
C ASN A 299 8.33 -15.51 4.06
N LYS A 300 9.04 -15.80 5.15
CA LYS A 300 8.47 -16.57 6.26
C LYS A 300 7.68 -15.61 7.15
N GLY A 301 6.45 -16.00 7.48
CA GLY A 301 5.61 -15.22 8.39
C GLY A 301 6.25 -15.13 9.77
N LEU A 302 6.40 -13.92 10.30
CA LEU A 302 6.93 -13.66 11.64
C LEU A 302 5.80 -13.45 12.64
N LEU A 303 4.86 -12.55 12.33
CA LEU A 303 3.74 -12.21 13.20
C LEU A 303 2.55 -11.64 12.43
N LEU A 304 1.42 -11.54 13.13
CA LEU A 304 0.17 -10.91 12.73
C LEU A 304 -0.14 -9.72 13.63
N ALA A 305 -0.49 -8.59 13.02
CA ALA A 305 -0.87 -7.36 13.72
C ALA A 305 -2.08 -6.69 13.04
#